data_AF-A0A6F9BL74-F1
#
_entry.id   AF-A0A6F9BL74-F1
#
_cell.length_a   1.000
_cell.length_b   1.000
_cell.length_c   1.000
_cell.angle_alpha   90.00
_cell.angle_beta   90.00
_cell.angle_gamma   90.00
#
_symmetry.space_group_name_H-M   'P 1'
#
loop_
_entity.id
_entity.type
_entity.pdbx_description
1 polymer ?
#
loop_
_entity_poly.entity_id
_entity_poly.type
_entity_poly.pdbx_seq_one_letter_code
_entity_poly.pdbx_strand_id
1 'polypeptide(L)'
;MEAFLSDMTDTVILKKGVVGTLACTVKNHISNVTITQEISLCRPTGPWVNVFVYFQLAEVFFLLTVCLGSYCFYKKKTCPQAQAPVSYPQLSSECLSDGEMRVSCSSEGDAPQYSWTLDRQMLRDTEDCPCYKRSTITLRNGLPGDLTCTVRNDICSATTSKTISPCP
;
A
#
# COMPACT_ATOMS: atom_id res chain seq x y z
N MET A 1 33.80 27.33 -39.55
CA MET A 1 35.16 27.04 -39.05
C MET A 1 35.84 28.38 -38.90
N GLU A 2 35.95 28.90 -37.68
CA GLU A 2 36.56 30.22 -37.44
C GLU A 2 37.62 30.05 -36.35
N ALA A 3 38.87 30.26 -36.74
CA ALA A 3 40.05 30.30 -35.89
C ALA A 3 40.65 31.70 -36.01
N PHE A 4 41.09 32.27 -34.88
CA PHE A 4 41.76 33.56 -34.82
C PHE A 4 43.24 33.31 -34.49
N LEU A 5 44.16 33.98 -35.17
CA LEU A 5 45.61 33.84 -35.00
C LEU A 5 46.16 35.04 -34.21
N SER A 6 47.03 34.80 -33.23
CA SER A 6 47.72 35.81 -32.42
C SER A 6 49.20 35.88 -32.85
N ASP A 7 49.72 37.09 -33.03
CA ASP A 7 51.07 37.33 -33.55
C ASP A 7 52.16 36.99 -32.52
N MET A 8 53.23 36.35 -33.02
CA MET A 8 54.46 35.85 -32.37
C MET A 8 54.45 34.49 -31.64
N THR A 9 53.30 33.84 -31.47
CA THR A 9 53.20 32.38 -31.26
C THR A 9 51.96 31.88 -31.99
N ASP A 10 52.11 31.01 -32.99
CA ASP A 10 51.02 30.49 -33.83
C ASP A 10 49.99 29.67 -33.02
N THR A 11 49.18 30.37 -32.22
CA THR A 11 48.25 29.81 -31.26
C THR A 11 46.87 29.83 -31.89
N VAL A 12 46.31 28.64 -32.12
CA VAL A 12 44.95 28.47 -32.67
C VAL A 12 43.99 28.16 -31.53
N ILE A 13 43.01 29.04 -31.29
CA ILE A 13 41.95 28.82 -30.29
C ILE A 13 40.73 28.22 -30.98
N LEU A 14 40.32 27.02 -30.55
CA LEU A 14 39.14 26.34 -31.07
C LEU A 14 37.88 26.71 -30.28
N LYS A 15 36.75 26.87 -30.97
CA LYS A 15 35.44 27.06 -30.35
C LYS A 15 35.00 25.79 -29.60
N LYS A 16 34.12 25.95 -28.59
CA LYS A 16 33.61 24.83 -27.78
C LYS A 16 32.88 23.81 -28.65
N GLY A 17 33.20 22.52 -28.48
CA GLY A 17 32.52 21.41 -29.16
C GLY A 17 33.12 20.99 -30.51
N VAL A 18 34.31 21.47 -30.87
CA VAL A 18 35.04 21.02 -32.05
C VAL A 18 35.64 19.63 -31.81
N VAL A 19 35.40 18.71 -32.75
CA VAL A 19 35.93 17.34 -32.76
C VAL A 19 36.60 17.08 -34.10
N GLY A 20 37.74 16.41 -34.09
CA GLY A 20 38.48 16.03 -35.30
C GLY A 20 39.99 16.11 -35.09
N THR A 21 40.75 16.01 -36.19
CA THR A 21 42.21 16.01 -36.15
C THR A 21 42.75 17.41 -36.47
N LEU A 22 43.52 17.98 -35.55
CA LEU A 22 44.25 19.22 -35.77
C LEU A 22 45.64 18.89 -36.32
N ALA A 23 45.94 19.37 -37.53
CA ALA A 23 47.25 19.24 -38.14
C ALA A 23 47.99 20.58 -38.10
N CYS A 24 49.17 20.61 -37.47
CA CYS A 24 50.07 21.75 -37.50
C CYS A 24 51.22 21.45 -38.47
N THR A 25 51.36 22.29 -39.51
CA THR A 25 52.42 22.14 -40.52
C THR A 25 53.34 23.34 -40.49
N VAL A 26 54.62 23.12 -40.16
CA VAL A 26 55.67 24.13 -40.22
C VAL A 26 56.45 23.91 -41.51
N LYS A 27 56.55 24.95 -42.35
CA LYS A 27 57.21 24.88 -43.66
C LYS A 27 58.22 26.01 -43.83
N ASN A 28 59.39 25.67 -44.38
CA ASN A 28 60.38 26.62 -44.88
C ASN A 28 60.71 26.29 -46.36
N HIS A 29 61.63 27.01 -46.99
CA HIS A 29 62.04 26.85 -48.39
C HIS A 29 62.73 25.50 -48.70
N ILE A 30 63.16 24.75 -47.67
CA ILE A 30 63.88 23.47 -47.82
C ILE A 30 63.01 22.28 -47.39
N SER A 31 62.13 22.43 -46.40
CA SER A 31 61.43 21.31 -45.77
C SER A 31 60.05 21.71 -45.23
N ASN A 32 59.21 20.70 -45.03
CA ASN A 32 57.95 20.78 -44.31
C ASN A 32 57.87 19.66 -43.27
N VAL A 33 57.34 19.98 -42.10
CA VAL A 33 57.09 19.00 -41.03
C VAL A 33 55.66 19.21 -40.54
N THR A 34 54.91 18.12 -40.45
CA THR A 34 53.51 18.14 -40.00
C THR A 34 53.33 17.24 -38.78
N ILE A 35 52.66 17.74 -37.76
CA ILE A 35 52.20 16.96 -36.60
C ILE A 35 50.69 17.02 -36.50
N THR A 36 50.06 15.88 -36.21
CA THR A 36 48.61 15.76 -36.06
C THR A 36 48.26 15.40 -34.62
N GLN A 37 47.20 16.01 -34.09
CA GLN A 37 46.64 15.69 -32.79
C GLN A 37 45.12 15.50 -32.91
N GLU A 38 44.60 14.41 -32.36
CA GLU A 38 43.15 14.22 -32.26
C GLU A 38 42.56 15.04 -31.12
N ILE A 39 41.46 15.72 -31.42
CA ILE A 39 40.71 16.55 -30.49
C ILE A 39 39.33 15.91 -30.36
N SER A 40 39.06 15.34 -29.19
CA SER A 40 37.75 14.82 -28.80
C SER A 40 37.02 15.80 -27.90
N LEU A 41 35.69 15.71 -27.84
CA LEU A 41 34.90 16.43 -26.83
C LEU A 41 35.43 16.12 -25.43
N CYS A 42 35.77 17.16 -24.66
CA CYS A 42 35.98 17.04 -23.23
C CYS A 42 34.67 16.57 -22.59
N ARG A 43 34.57 15.27 -22.31
CA ARG A 43 33.44 14.70 -21.57
C ARG A 43 33.54 15.27 -20.16
N PRO A 44 32.51 15.92 -19.61
CA PRO A 44 32.55 16.42 -18.24
C PRO A 44 32.47 15.24 -17.29
N THR A 45 33.59 14.54 -17.07
CA THR A 45 33.76 13.52 -16.04
C THR A 45 34.21 14.17 -14.73
N GLY A 46 33.62 15.34 -14.41
CA GLY A 46 33.90 16.07 -13.18
C GLY A 46 32.91 15.71 -12.07
N PRO A 47 33.24 15.91 -10.78
CA PRO A 47 32.35 15.62 -9.65
C PRO A 47 30.98 16.30 -9.74
N TRP A 48 30.85 17.37 -10.52
CA TRP A 48 29.61 18.10 -10.77
C TRP A 48 28.50 17.29 -11.44
N VAL A 49 28.83 16.32 -12.31
CA VAL A 49 27.79 15.46 -12.92
C VAL A 49 27.16 14.53 -11.88
N ASN A 50 27.94 14.07 -10.89
CA ASN A 50 27.40 13.24 -9.81
C ASN A 50 26.40 14.03 -8.96
N VAL A 51 26.69 15.30 -8.65
CA VAL A 51 25.78 16.16 -7.87
C VAL A 51 24.43 16.35 -8.55
N PHE A 52 24.43 16.60 -9.87
CA PHE A 52 23.20 16.72 -10.64
C PHE A 52 22.41 15.41 -10.67
N VAL A 53 23.09 14.27 -10.83
CA VAL A 53 22.45 12.94 -10.78
C VAL A 53 21.84 12.68 -9.40
N TYR A 54 22.53 13.00 -8.30
CA TYR A 54 21.98 12.84 -6.95
C TYR A 54 20.76 13.71 -6.71
N PHE A 55 20.76 14.94 -7.20
CA PHE A 55 19.61 15.85 -7.09
C PHE A 55 18.38 15.27 -7.81
N GLN A 56 18.56 14.80 -9.04
CA GLN A 56 17.50 14.16 -9.83
C GLN A 56 16.98 12.87 -9.16
N LEU A 57 17.87 12.06 -8.58
CA LEU A 57 17.47 10.85 -7.85
C LEU A 57 16.70 11.16 -6.56
N ALA A 58 17.07 12.22 -5.85
CA ALA A 58 16.40 12.64 -4.62
C ALA A 58 14.95 13.10 -4.88
N GLU A 59 14.71 13.85 -5.97
CA GLU A 59 13.35 14.26 -6.36
C GLU A 59 12.45 13.06 -6.65
N VAL A 60 12.95 12.07 -7.39
CA VAL A 60 12.20 10.83 -7.69
C VAL A 60 11.90 10.05 -6.40
N PHE A 61 12.86 9.93 -5.49
CA PHE A 61 12.64 9.24 -4.21
C PHE A 61 11.61 9.96 -3.34
N PHE A 62 11.67 11.30 -3.29
CA PHE A 62 10.69 12.11 -2.56
C PHE A 62 9.27 11.93 -3.13
N LEU A 63 9.12 11.95 -4.46
CA LEU A 63 7.83 11.67 -5.12
C LEU A 63 7.32 10.25 -4.80
N LEU A 64 8.19 9.24 -4.84
CA LEU A 64 7.81 7.86 -4.48
C LEU A 64 7.34 7.73 -3.04
N THR A 65 8.02 8.38 -2.08
CA THR A 65 7.60 8.33 -0.66
C THR A 65 6.27 9.06 -0.44
N VAL A 66 6.04 10.19 -1.11
CA VAL A 66 4.74 10.89 -1.09
C VAL A 66 3.64 10.06 -1.76
N CYS A 67 3.90 9.44 -2.91
CA CYS A 67 2.95 8.57 -3.60
C CYS A 67 2.60 7.33 -2.77
N LEU A 68 3.60 6.63 -2.20
CA LEU A 68 3.36 5.48 -1.32
C LEU A 68 2.66 5.90 -0.02
N GLY A 69 3.09 7.01 0.59
CA GLY A 69 2.47 7.54 1.81
C GLY A 69 1.02 7.96 1.58
N SER A 70 0.72 8.67 0.49
CA SER A 70 -0.63 9.06 0.11
C SER A 70 -1.49 7.88 -0.32
N TYR A 71 -0.94 6.89 -1.03
CA TYR A 71 -1.62 5.64 -1.37
C TYR A 71 -1.96 4.82 -0.12
N CYS A 72 -1.03 4.68 0.83
CA CYS A 72 -1.26 4.03 2.12
C CYS A 72 -2.29 4.79 2.95
N PHE A 73 -2.24 6.12 2.96
CA PHE A 73 -3.20 6.97 3.66
C PHE A 73 -4.59 6.94 3.01
N TYR A 74 -4.66 6.85 1.69
CA TYR A 74 -5.89 6.68 0.91
C TYR A 74 -6.56 5.34 1.23
N LYS A 75 -5.77 4.25 1.30
CA LYS A 75 -6.22 2.93 1.79
C LYS A 75 -6.72 2.98 3.24
N LYS A 76 -6.09 3.82 4.09
CA LYS A 76 -6.49 4.00 5.49
C LYS A 76 -7.76 4.85 5.66
N LYS A 77 -8.08 5.73 4.70
CA LYS A 77 -9.29 6.59 4.69
C LYS A 77 -10.58 5.89 4.27
N THR A 78 -10.53 4.61 3.90
CA THR A 78 -11.71 3.81 3.50
C THR A 78 -12.14 2.76 4.54
N CYS A 79 -11.93 3.04 5.84
CA CYS A 79 -12.74 2.41 6.89
C CYS A 79 -13.88 3.39 7.25
N PRO A 80 -15.16 3.05 7.01
CA PRO A 80 -16.25 3.95 7.33
C PRO A 80 -16.38 4.09 8.86
N GLN A 81 -16.22 5.34 9.32
CA GLN A 81 -16.51 5.91 10.65
C GLN A 81 -15.91 5.23 11.89
N ALA A 82 -15.71 6.03 12.94
CA ALA A 82 -15.31 5.57 14.26
C ALA A 82 -16.37 4.58 14.78
N GLN A 83 -16.11 3.27 14.63
CA GLN A 83 -17.01 2.24 15.14
C GLN A 83 -17.17 2.45 16.65
N ALA A 84 -18.39 2.46 17.15
CA ALA A 84 -18.65 2.35 18.58
C ALA A 84 -18.38 0.90 19.03
N PRO A 85 -17.74 0.67 20.20
CA PRO A 85 -17.58 -0.67 20.75
C PRO A 85 -18.95 -1.32 20.96
N VAL A 86 -19.04 -2.63 20.71
CA VAL A 86 -20.24 -3.40 21.04
C VAL A 86 -20.49 -3.45 22.55
N SER A 87 -21.75 -3.33 22.95
CA SER A 87 -22.18 -3.45 24.35
C SER A 87 -22.39 -4.92 24.76
N TYR A 88 -22.59 -5.14 26.06
CA TYR A 88 -22.85 -6.49 26.57
C TYR A 88 -24.14 -7.06 25.94
N PRO A 89 -24.08 -8.27 25.33
CA PRO A 89 -25.21 -8.79 24.58
C PRO A 89 -26.36 -9.25 25.48
N GLN A 90 -27.58 -8.98 25.02
CA GLN A 90 -28.81 -9.44 25.64
C GLN A 90 -29.36 -10.64 24.86
N LEU A 91 -29.56 -11.76 25.54
CA LEU A 91 -30.01 -13.02 24.95
C LEU A 91 -31.44 -13.34 25.38
N SER A 92 -32.33 -13.52 24.41
CA SER A 92 -33.72 -13.92 24.59
C SER A 92 -34.05 -15.21 23.83
N SER A 93 -35.08 -15.91 24.30
CA SER A 93 -35.51 -17.21 23.76
C SER A 93 -37.02 -17.32 23.87
N GLU A 94 -37.68 -17.77 22.80
CA GLU A 94 -39.13 -17.95 22.73
C GLU A 94 -39.49 -19.23 21.96
N CYS A 95 -40.57 -19.88 22.35
CA CYS A 95 -41.05 -21.10 21.70
C CYS A 95 -42.04 -20.76 20.59
N LEU A 96 -41.89 -21.41 19.44
CA LEU A 96 -42.78 -21.31 18.30
C LEU A 96 -43.81 -22.44 18.34
N SER A 97 -44.91 -22.26 17.61
CA SER A 97 -46.06 -23.17 17.61
C SER A 97 -45.77 -24.55 16.99
N ASP A 98 -44.67 -24.68 16.26
CA ASP A 98 -44.17 -25.88 15.59
C ASP A 98 -43.17 -26.68 16.45
N GLY A 99 -42.94 -26.27 17.71
CA GLY A 99 -41.96 -26.87 18.61
C GLY A 99 -40.52 -26.41 18.34
N GLU A 100 -40.31 -25.49 17.40
CA GLU A 100 -39.01 -24.84 17.21
C GLU A 100 -38.80 -23.74 18.27
N MET A 101 -37.54 -23.48 18.62
CA MET A 101 -37.18 -22.38 19.52
C MET A 101 -36.52 -21.25 18.74
N ARG A 102 -37.09 -20.05 18.80
CA ARG A 102 -36.47 -18.83 18.27
C ARG A 102 -35.62 -18.17 19.35
N VAL A 103 -34.35 -17.94 19.07
CA VAL A 103 -33.42 -17.28 19.99
C VAL A 103 -32.85 -16.04 19.34
N SER A 104 -32.81 -14.94 20.10
CA SER A 104 -32.37 -13.63 19.61
C SER A 104 -31.31 -13.04 20.53
N CYS A 105 -30.30 -12.43 19.93
CA CYS A 105 -29.19 -11.79 20.61
C CYS A 105 -29.07 -10.35 20.10
N SER A 106 -29.28 -9.38 20.99
CA SER A 106 -29.18 -7.96 20.69
C SER A 106 -27.98 -7.35 21.39
N SER A 107 -27.33 -6.39 20.73
CA SER A 107 -26.20 -5.63 21.27
C SER A 107 -26.18 -4.28 20.55
N GLU A 108 -25.84 -3.22 21.28
CA GLU A 108 -25.59 -1.89 20.70
C GLU A 108 -24.16 -1.84 20.16
N GLY A 109 -23.88 -0.91 19.24
CA GLY A 109 -22.56 -0.72 18.64
C GLY A 109 -22.60 -0.77 17.12
N ASP A 110 -21.45 -0.49 16.49
CA ASP A 110 -21.37 -0.41 15.04
C ASP A 110 -20.98 -1.75 14.40
N ALA A 111 -21.74 -2.13 13.36
CA ALA A 111 -21.56 -3.35 12.56
C ALA A 111 -21.32 -4.64 13.38
N PRO A 112 -22.20 -4.97 14.36
CA PRO A 112 -22.02 -6.16 15.18
C PRO A 112 -22.11 -7.44 14.35
N GLN A 113 -21.14 -8.33 14.55
CA GLN A 113 -21.12 -9.68 14.00
C GLN A 113 -21.50 -10.68 15.09
N TYR A 114 -22.43 -11.58 14.77
CA TYR A 114 -22.93 -12.57 15.72
C TYR A 114 -22.36 -13.95 15.44
N SER A 115 -22.12 -14.69 16.51
CA SER A 115 -21.76 -16.10 16.44
C SER A 115 -22.43 -16.86 17.59
N TRP A 116 -22.77 -18.11 17.28
CA TRP A 116 -23.63 -18.94 18.13
C TRP A 116 -23.01 -20.30 18.36
N THR A 117 -23.02 -20.75 19.60
CA THR A 117 -22.65 -22.11 19.99
C THR A 117 -23.67 -22.70 20.96
N LEU A 118 -23.98 -23.99 20.81
CA LEU A 118 -24.76 -24.77 21.77
C LEU A 118 -23.84 -25.85 22.36
N ASP A 119 -23.71 -25.91 23.68
CA ASP A 119 -22.77 -26.80 24.38
C ASP A 119 -21.35 -26.73 23.82
N ARG A 120 -20.89 -25.51 23.53
CA ARG A 120 -19.60 -25.19 22.90
C ARG A 120 -19.44 -25.69 21.46
N GLN A 121 -20.47 -26.26 20.85
CA GLN A 121 -20.48 -26.66 19.45
C GLN A 121 -21.07 -25.53 18.59
N MET A 122 -20.38 -25.19 17.50
CA MET A 122 -20.83 -24.13 16.60
C MET A 122 -22.10 -24.54 15.85
N LEU A 123 -23.17 -23.75 16.00
CA LEU A 123 -24.42 -23.96 15.30
C LEU A 123 -24.25 -23.64 13.81
N ARG A 124 -24.23 -24.63 12.93
CA ARG A 124 -24.14 -24.38 11.47
C ARG A 124 -25.50 -23.92 10.98
N ASP A 125 -25.59 -22.70 10.44
CA ASP A 125 -26.78 -22.28 9.70
C ASP A 125 -26.83 -23.11 8.41
N THR A 126 -27.99 -23.67 8.07
CA THR A 126 -28.12 -24.59 6.93
C THR A 126 -28.15 -23.90 5.58
N GLU A 127 -28.29 -22.58 5.49
CA GLU A 127 -28.23 -21.88 4.20
C GLU A 127 -27.52 -20.52 4.32
N ASP A 128 -26.52 -20.36 3.47
CA ASP A 128 -25.70 -19.18 3.17
C ASP A 128 -24.64 -18.69 4.18
N CYS A 129 -23.39 -18.83 3.74
CA CYS A 129 -22.13 -18.20 4.15
C CYS A 129 -21.71 -18.27 5.64
N PRO A 130 -20.60 -18.97 5.98
CA PRO A 130 -20.15 -19.17 7.36
C PRO A 130 -19.63 -17.91 8.09
N CYS A 131 -19.63 -16.74 7.45
CA CYS A 131 -19.00 -15.54 7.97
C CYS A 131 -19.94 -14.57 8.69
N TYR A 132 -21.26 -14.68 8.53
CA TYR A 132 -22.22 -13.76 9.16
C TYR A 132 -23.46 -14.52 9.66
N LYS A 133 -23.47 -14.88 10.94
CA LYS A 133 -24.71 -15.38 11.54
C LYS A 133 -25.62 -14.20 11.88
N ARG A 134 -26.92 -14.42 11.71
CA ARG A 134 -27.96 -13.45 12.10
C ARG A 134 -28.01 -13.28 13.62
N SER A 135 -28.49 -12.12 14.05
CA SER A 135 -28.83 -11.81 15.45
C SER A 135 -29.97 -12.68 15.98
N THR A 136 -30.72 -13.36 15.11
CA THR A 136 -31.78 -14.29 15.46
C THR A 136 -31.60 -15.59 14.68
N ILE A 137 -31.69 -16.72 15.38
CA ILE A 137 -31.66 -18.06 14.79
C ILE A 137 -32.83 -18.89 15.32
N THR A 138 -33.20 -19.94 14.59
CA THR A 138 -34.23 -20.88 14.99
C THR A 138 -33.62 -22.26 15.18
N LEU A 139 -33.86 -22.87 16.35
CA LEU A 139 -33.36 -24.19 16.72
C LEU A 139 -34.46 -25.22 16.52
N ARG A 140 -34.25 -26.13 15.56
CA ARG A 140 -35.15 -27.26 15.35
C ARG A 140 -34.99 -28.28 16.49
N ASN A 141 -36.09 -28.69 17.10
CA ASN A 141 -36.17 -29.68 18.19
C ASN A 141 -35.59 -29.25 19.55
N GLY A 142 -35.43 -27.93 19.81
CA GLY A 142 -35.21 -27.36 21.15
C GLY A 142 -34.31 -28.19 22.09
N LEU A 143 -33.10 -28.55 21.66
CA LEU A 143 -32.24 -29.39 22.49
C LEU A 143 -31.88 -28.65 23.80
N PRO A 144 -31.94 -29.32 24.96
CA PRO A 144 -31.44 -28.74 26.19
C PRO A 144 -29.93 -28.55 26.08
N GLY A 145 -29.42 -27.41 26.55
CA GLY A 145 -28.00 -27.11 26.49
C GLY A 145 -27.67 -25.68 26.90
N ASP A 146 -26.37 -25.38 26.98
CA ASP A 146 -25.89 -24.02 27.20
C ASP A 146 -25.72 -23.29 25.87
N LEU A 147 -26.60 -22.32 25.62
CA LEU A 147 -26.57 -21.51 24.42
C LEU A 147 -25.73 -20.25 24.67
N THR A 148 -24.69 -20.08 23.88
CA THR A 148 -23.80 -18.92 23.94
C THR A 148 -23.94 -18.07 22.68
N CYS A 149 -24.17 -16.78 22.88
CA CYS A 149 -24.05 -15.75 21.84
C CYS A 149 -22.78 -14.94 22.06
N THR A 150 -21.95 -14.84 21.03
CA THR A 150 -20.79 -13.94 20.99
C THR A 150 -21.03 -12.87 19.94
N VAL A 151 -20.94 -11.61 20.37
CA VAL A 151 -21.02 -10.41 19.53
C VAL A 151 -19.64 -9.77 19.44
N ARG A 152 -19.23 -9.38 18.24
CA ARG A 152 -17.94 -8.73 18.02
C ARG A 152 -17.99 -7.71 16.89
N ASN A 153 -17.12 -6.71 16.97
CA ASN A 153 -16.75 -5.86 15.84
C ASN A 153 -15.22 -5.72 15.76
N ASP A 154 -14.71 -4.76 14.98
CA ASP A 154 -13.27 -4.56 14.81
C ASP A 154 -12.60 -3.98 16.08
N ILE A 155 -13.37 -3.62 17.11
CA ILE A 155 -12.91 -2.95 18.32
C ILE A 155 -13.00 -3.86 19.55
N CYS A 156 -14.15 -4.47 19.80
CA CYS A 156 -14.35 -5.29 20.98
C CYS A 156 -15.21 -6.54 20.70
N SER A 157 -15.19 -7.44 21.68
CA SER A 157 -15.99 -8.66 21.68
C SER A 157 -16.59 -8.89 23.06
N ALA A 158 -17.86 -9.28 23.08
CA ALA A 158 -18.62 -9.59 24.28
C ALA A 158 -19.42 -10.88 24.07
N THR A 159 -19.66 -11.63 25.14
CA THR A 159 -20.31 -12.93 25.08
C THR A 159 -21.30 -13.07 26.23
N THR A 160 -22.43 -13.73 25.97
CA THR A 160 -23.44 -14.07 26.97
C THR A 160 -23.92 -15.51 26.76
N SER A 161 -24.21 -16.21 27.85
CA SER A 161 -24.70 -17.60 27.82
C SER A 161 -26.02 -17.72 28.58
N LYS A 162 -26.88 -18.64 28.13
CA LYS A 162 -28.13 -18.98 28.79
C LYS A 162 -28.43 -20.45 28.57
N THR A 163 -28.81 -21.14 29.63
CA THR A 163 -29.32 -22.51 29.54
C THR A 163 -30.73 -22.50 28.95
N ILE A 164 -30.93 -23.29 27.89
CA ILE A 164 -32.22 -23.47 27.23
C ILE A 164 -32.77 -24.87 27.51
N SER A 165 -34.10 -25.00 27.51
CA SER A 165 -34.83 -26.25 27.65
C SER A 165 -35.74 -26.48 26.44
N PRO A 166 -36.17 -27.73 26.17
CA PRO A 166 -37.11 -28.00 25.08
C PRO A 166 -38.39 -27.19 25.19
N CYS A 167 -38.90 -26.78 24.03
CA CYS A 167 -40.23 -26.20 23.93
C CYS A 167 -41.29 -27.29 24.15
N PRO A 168 -42.37 -26.98 24.89
CA PRO A 168 -43.47 -27.90 25.15
C PRO A 168 -44.26 -28.23 23.89
#